data_AF-A0A926IXG4-F1
#
_entry.id   AF-A0A926IXG4-F1
#
_cell.length_a   1.000
_cell.length_b   1.000
_cell.length_c   1.000
_cell.angle_alpha   90.00
_cell.angle_beta   90.00
_cell.angle_gamma   90.00
#
_symmetry.space_group_name_H-M   'P 1'
#
loop_
_entity.id
_entity.type
_entity.pdbx_description
1 polymer ?
#
loop_
_entity_poly.entity_id
_entity_poly.type
_entity_poly.pdbx_seq_one_letter_code
_entity_poly.pdbx_strand_id
1 'polypeptide(L)' 'MHPKLIEIGSFYLPTYGVMLAIAYLAGIWLLRRKAKAEALPEGKILDFSLYILASAIIGAKLMLVLVEWRHYTENPR' A
#
# COMPACT_ATOMS: atom_id res chain seq x y z
N MET A 1 13.73 17.59 -4.30
CA MET A 1 12.60 16.66 -4.08
C MET A 1 11.60 17.38 -3.19
N HIS A 2 10.34 17.54 -3.59
CA HIS A 2 9.30 18.13 -2.73
C HIS A 2 8.68 17.00 -1.89
N PRO A 3 9.00 16.88 -0.58
CA PRO A 3 8.50 15.78 0.24
C PRO A 3 7.00 15.91 0.55
N LYS A 4 6.43 17.11 0.41
CA LYS A 4 5.03 17.45 0.66
C LYS A 4 4.42 17.98 -0.65
N LEU A 5 3.39 17.32 -1.17
CA LEU A 5 2.65 17.74 -2.37
C LEU A 5 1.64 18.84 -2.04
N ILE A 6 0.92 18.65 -0.94
CA ILE A 6 -0.14 19.54 -0.46
C ILE A 6 0.08 19.69 1.05
N GLU A 7 0.00 20.91 1.55
CA GLU A 7 0.09 21.22 2.97
C GLU A 7 -1.09 22.14 3.32
N ILE A 8 -1.96 21.67 4.22
CA ILE A 8 -3.11 22.40 4.73
C ILE A 8 -3.02 22.39 6.25
N GLY A 9 -2.50 23.46 6.82
CA GLY A 9 -2.28 23.58 8.27
C GLY A 9 -1.34 22.48 8.79
N SER A 10 -1.82 21.62 9.70
CA SER A 10 -1.06 20.51 10.26
C SER A 10 -1.09 19.23 9.41
N PHE A 11 -1.92 19.19 8.36
CA PHE A 11 -2.01 18.05 7.47
C PHE A 11 -1.12 18.27 6.26
N TYR A 12 -0.23 17.32 5.98
CA TYR A 12 0.53 17.31 4.74
C TYR A 12 0.32 15.99 4.02
N LEU A 13 0.19 16.07 2.69
CA LEU A 13 0.10 14.92 1.81
C LEU A 13 1.50 14.59 1.28
N PRO A 14 2.13 13.50 1.74
CA PRO A 14 3.46 13.15 1.28
C PRO A 14 3.46 12.70 -0.18
N THR A 15 4.48 13.11 -0.92
CA THR A 15 4.65 12.74 -2.34
C THR A 15 4.75 11.24 -2.55
N TYR A 16 5.47 10.54 -1.67
CA TYR A 16 5.58 9.09 -1.74
C TYR A 16 4.24 8.37 -1.56
N GLY A 17 3.35 8.91 -0.71
CA GLY A 17 2.03 8.34 -0.46
C GLY A 17 1.13 8.45 -1.69
N VAL A 18 1.18 9.59 -2.38
CA VAL A 18 0.45 9.80 -3.64
C VAL A 18 0.99 8.88 -4.73
N MET A 19 2.31 8.77 -4.86
CA MET A 19 2.92 7.84 -5.81
C MET A 19 2.52 6.39 -5.54
N LEU A 20 2.48 5.97 -4.28
CA LEU A 20 2.05 4.64 -3.88
C LEU A 20 0.57 4.39 -4.24
N ALA A 21 -0.30 5.36 -3.98
CA ALA A 21 -1.71 5.26 -4.36
C ALA A 21 -1.89 5.14 -5.87
N ILE A 22 -1.17 5.94 -6.67
CA ILE A 22 -1.19 5.86 -8.13
C ILE A 22 -0.71 4.49 -8.60
N ALA A 23 0.40 3.98 -8.05
CA ALA A 23 0.93 2.67 -8.40
C ALA A 23 -0.07 1.54 -8.11
N TYR A 24 -0.75 1.61 -6.96
CA TYR A 24 -1.77 0.64 -6.58
C TYR A 24 -2.99 0.69 -7.51
N LEU A 25 -3.50 1.89 -7.82
CA LEU A 25 -4.62 2.06 -8.77
C LEU A 25 -4.27 1.59 -10.18
N ALA A 26 -3.06 1.88 -10.66
CA ALA A 26 -2.57 1.37 -11.94
C ALA A 26 -2.47 -0.16 -11.95
N GLY A 27 -2.04 -0.76 -10.84
CA GLY A 27 -2.03 -2.21 -10.64
C GLY A 27 -3.43 -2.83 -10.74
N ILE A 28 -4.43 -2.26 -10.04
CA ILE A 28 -5.82 -2.72 -10.13
C ILE A 28 -6.35 -2.59 -11.56
N TRP A 29 -6.08 -1.47 -12.22
CA TRP A 29 -6.53 -1.24 -13.59
C TRP A 29 -5.97 -2.31 -14.55
N LEU A 30 -4.69 -2.64 -14.42
CA LEU A 30 -4.06 -3.71 -15.21
C LEU A 30 -4.64 -5.08 -14.87
N LEU A 31 -4.86 -5.35 -13.58
CA LEU A 31 -5.44 -6.61 -13.09
C LEU A 31 -6.85 -6.81 -13.65
N ARG A 32 -7.69 -5.77 -13.63
CA ARG A 32 -9.03 -5.79 -14.23
C ARG A 32 -8.98 -6.03 -15.73
N ARG A 33 -8.06 -5.37 -16.45
CA ARG A 33 -7.91 -5.54 -17.89
C ARG A 33 -7.55 -6.99 -18.25
N LYS A 34 -6.67 -7.63 -17.48
CA LYS A 34 -6.33 -9.05 -17.65
C LYS A 34 -7.49 -9.97 -17.30
N ALA A 35 -8.13 -9.73 -16.17
CA ALA A 35 -9.23 -10.56 -15.69
C ALA A 35 -10.44 -10.54 -16.64
N LYS A 36 -10.71 -9.41 -17.30
CA LYS A 36 -11.72 -9.33 -18.36
C LYS A 36 -11.38 -10.22 -19.56
N ALA A 37 -10.10 -10.33 -19.92
CA ALA A 37 -9.66 -11.24 -20.98
C ALA A 37 -9.79 -12.72 -20.57
N GLU A 38 -9.74 -13.02 -19.28
CA GLU A 38 -9.87 -14.36 -18.71
C GLU A 38 -11.30 -14.70 -18.23
N ALA A 39 -12.30 -13.85 -18.54
CA ALA A 39 -13.70 -14.00 -18.13
C ALA A 39 -13.90 -14.15 -16.60
N LEU A 40 -13.01 -13.55 -15.80
CA LEU A 40 -13.12 -13.56 -14.35
C LEU A 40 -14.15 -12.52 -13.85
N PRO A 41 -14.89 -12.82 -12.77
CA PRO A 41 -15.88 -11.91 -12.22
C PRO A 41 -15.19 -10.65 -11.64
N GLU A 42 -15.48 -9.50 -12.23
CA GLU A 42 -14.84 -8.22 -11.88
C GLU A 42 -15.02 -7.83 -10.40
N GLY A 43 -16.16 -8.19 -9.79
CA GLY A 43 -16.42 -7.95 -8.36
C GLY A 43 -15.38 -8.59 -7.45
N LYS A 44 -14.96 -9.83 -7.75
CA LYS A 44 -13.96 -10.54 -6.94
C LYS A 44 -12.58 -9.90 -7.02
N ILE A 45 -12.25 -9.21 -8.11
CA ILE A 45 -10.94 -8.57 -8.30
C ILE A 45 -10.75 -7.43 -7.30
N LEU A 46 -11.80 -6.63 -7.08
CA LEU A 46 -11.80 -5.56 -6.11
C LEU A 46 -11.66 -6.09 -4.69
N ASP A 47 -12.42 -7.13 -4.34
CA ASP A 47 -12.31 -7.76 -3.04
C ASP A 47 -10.88 -8.28 -2.82
N PHE A 48 -10.31 -8.96 -3.82
CA PHE A 48 -8.95 -9.47 -3.77
C PHE A 48 -7.91 -8.35 -3.64
N SER A 49 -8.06 -7.24 -4.37
CA SER A 49 -7.12 -6.13 -4.28
C SER A 49 -7.11 -5.51 -2.88
N LEU A 50 -8.27 -5.37 -2.25
CA LEU A 50 -8.38 -4.91 -0.86
C LEU A 50 -7.67 -5.88 0.11
N TYR A 51 -7.83 -7.19 -0.05
CA TYR A 51 -7.09 -8.17 0.75
C TYR A 51 -5.57 -8.08 0.52
N ILE A 52 -5.13 -7.88 -0.72
CA ILE A 52 -3.71 -7.67 -1.05
C ILE A 52 -3.18 -6.39 -0.40
N LEU A 53 -3.94 -5.29 -0.44
CA LEU A 53 -3.53 -4.02 0.17
C LEU A 53 -3.41 -4.15 1.69
N ALA A 54 -4.39 -4.78 2.34
CA ALA A 54 -4.37 -5.01 3.78
C ALA A 54 -3.19 -5.91 4.19
N SER A 55 -2.98 -7.02 3.48
CA SER A 55 -1.86 -7.93 3.75
C SER A 55 -0.50 -7.29 3.46
N ALA A 56 -0.38 -6.41 2.46
CA ALA A 56 0.84 -5.66 2.20
C ALA A 56 1.20 -4.71 3.35
N ILE A 57 0.23 -4.01 3.92
CA ILE A 57 0.44 -3.12 5.08
C ILE A 57 0.85 -3.94 6.31
N ILE A 58 0.14 -5.03 6.58
CA ILE A 58 0.44 -5.92 7.71
C ILE A 58 1.83 -6.53 7.54
N GLY A 59 2.13 -7.08 6.35
CA GLY A 59 3.42 -7.68 6.02
C GLY A 59 4.58 -6.69 6.13
N ALA A 60 4.40 -5.46 5.66
CA ALA A 60 5.41 -4.41 5.79
C ALA A 60 5.74 -4.11 7.26
N LYS A 61 4.72 -4.02 8.13
CA LYS A 61 4.93 -3.80 9.57
C LYS A 61 5.55 -5.01 10.26
N LEU A 62 5.08 -6.22 9.96
CA LEU A 62 5.67 -7.44 10.51
C LEU A 62 7.14 -7.55 10.12
N MET A 63 7.47 -7.27 8.86
CA MET A 63 8.83 -7.30 8.37
C MET A 63 9.71 -6.23 9.04
N LEU A 64 9.18 -5.02 9.25
CA LEU A 64 9.87 -3.98 10.04
C LEU A 64 10.23 -4.51 11.43
N VAL A 65 9.26 -5.09 12.15
CA VAL A 65 9.47 -5.64 13.49
C VAL A 65 10.47 -6.79 13.49
N LEU A 66 10.43 -7.68 12.50
CA LEU A 66 11.39 -8.79 12.39
C LEU A 66 12.82 -8.31 12.11
N VAL A 67 12.98 -7.29 11.27
CA VAL A 67 14.28 -6.73 10.90
C VAL A 67 14.87 -5.92 12.07
N GLU A 68 14.05 -5.10 12.72
CA GLU A 68 14.43 -4.27 13.85
C GLU A 68 14.22 -4.97 15.20
N TRP A 69 14.03 -6.30 15.20
CA TRP A 69 13.67 -7.07 16.40
C TRP A 69 14.58 -6.75 17.59
N ARG A 70 15.89 -6.70 17.33
CA ARG A 70 16.90 -6.37 18.35
C ARG A 70 16.74 -4.96 18.91
N HIS A 71 16.42 -3.99 18.07
CA HIS A 71 16.17 -2.60 18.47
C HIS A 71 14.90 -2.49 19.34
N TYR A 72 13.83 -3.21 18.98
CA TYR A 72 12.60 -3.26 19.77
C TYR A 72 12.76 -4.03 21.09
N THR A 73 13.60 -5.06 21.15
CA THR A 73 13.84 -5.82 22.40
C THR A 73 14.82 -5.14 23.36
N GLU A 74 15.81 -4.39 22.85
CA GLU A 74 16.84 -3.73 23.69
C GLU A 74 16.38 -2.37 24.25
N ASN A 75 15.38 -1.72 23.64
CA ASN A 75 14.78 -0.47 24.13
C ASN A 75 13.25 -0.52 24.15
N PRO A 76 12.61 -1.30 25.04
CA PRO A 76 11.18 -1.23 25.24
C PRO A 76 10.84 0.06 26.00
N ARG A 77 10.44 1.12 25.30
CA ARG A 77 9.76 2.29 25.88
C ARG A 77 8.26 2.23 25.60
#